data_AF-A0AAN6NS54-F1
#
_entry.id   AF-A0AAN6NS54-F1
#
_cell.length_a   1.000
_cell.length_b   1.000
_cell.length_c   1.000
_cell.angle_alpha   90.00
_cell.angle_beta   90.00
_cell.angle_gamma   90.00
#
_symmetry.space_group_name_H-M   'P 1'
#
loop_
_entity.id
_entity.type
_entity.pdbx_description
1 polymer ?
#
loop_
_entity_poly.entity_id
_entity_poly.type
_entity_poly.pdbx_seq_one_letter_code
_entity_poly.pdbx_strand_id
1 'polypeptide(L)'
;MEGKDPHGDGTATRRATTTAPTERFQPLEISFSSLPKASTVFKTMLSPPWIKSQGISAENPKEINLPEDNPEGMEILCLALHFSNDRINTCPPGSLIFDAAILIDK
;
A
#
# COMPACT_ATOMS: atom_id res chain seq x y z
N MET A 1 -40.24 44.28 -27.22
CA MET A 1 -41.14 43.13 -26.93
C MET A 1 -40.41 41.92 -27.48
N GLU A 2 -39.46 41.34 -26.75
CA GLU A 2 -39.63 40.50 -25.55
C GLU A 2 -40.42 39.21 -25.84
N GLY A 3 -39.77 38.06 -25.60
CA GLY A 3 -40.31 36.69 -25.70
C GLY A 3 -39.48 35.82 -26.66
N LYS A 4 -38.41 35.10 -26.29
CA LYS A 4 -38.14 34.11 -25.22
C LYS A 4 -38.51 32.65 -25.62
N ASP A 5 -37.44 31.85 -25.70
CA ASP A 5 -37.27 30.37 -25.70
C ASP A 5 -37.62 29.52 -26.95
N PRO A 6 -36.63 28.76 -27.47
CA PRO A 6 -36.83 27.38 -27.86
C PRO A 6 -36.29 26.45 -26.76
N HIS A 7 -37.23 25.73 -26.15
CA HIS A 7 -37.00 24.63 -25.23
C HIS A 7 -36.16 23.53 -25.90
N GLY A 8 -35.13 23.08 -25.20
CA GLY A 8 -34.13 22.16 -25.71
C GLY A 8 -34.58 20.70 -25.82
N ASP A 9 -33.90 19.98 -26.70
CA ASP A 9 -33.71 18.54 -26.58
C ASP A 9 -32.27 18.22 -27.02
N GLY A 10 -31.34 18.44 -26.08
CA GLY A 10 -30.00 17.91 -26.14
C GLY A 10 -29.93 16.74 -25.17
N THR A 11 -30.31 15.55 -25.63
CA THR A 11 -30.04 14.27 -24.97
C THR A 11 -28.53 14.00 -24.97
N ALA A 12 -27.80 14.75 -24.16
CA ALA A 12 -26.45 14.42 -23.76
C ALA A 12 -26.55 13.34 -22.69
N THR A 13 -26.50 12.07 -23.12
CA THR A 13 -26.22 10.93 -22.26
C THR A 13 -24.91 11.19 -21.52
N ARG A 14 -25.03 11.71 -20.30
CA ARG A 14 -23.92 11.97 -19.39
C ARG A 14 -23.40 10.62 -18.97
N ARG A 15 -22.37 10.13 -19.68
CA ARG A 15 -21.64 8.91 -19.34
C ARG A 15 -21.05 9.17 -17.96
N ALA A 16 -21.68 8.60 -16.92
CA ALA A 16 -21.14 8.60 -15.58
C ALA A 16 -19.79 7.87 -15.65
N THR A 17 -18.69 8.62 -15.56
CA THR A 17 -17.39 8.06 -15.30
C THR A 17 -17.44 7.54 -13.87
N THR A 18 -17.77 6.26 -13.72
CA THR A 18 -17.53 5.51 -12.49
C THR A 18 -16.02 5.48 -12.30
N THR A 19 -15.48 6.47 -11.58
CA THR A 19 -14.15 6.37 -10.99
C THR A 19 -14.22 5.23 -10.00
N ALA A 20 -13.55 4.12 -10.33
CA ALA A 20 -13.34 3.03 -9.39
C ALA A 20 -12.75 3.62 -8.08
N PRO A 21 -13.08 3.05 -6.90
CA PRO A 21 -12.44 3.47 -5.67
C PRO A 21 -10.95 3.21 -5.83
N THR A 22 -10.14 4.27 -5.88
CA THR A 22 -8.71 4.13 -5.64
C THR A 22 -8.58 3.65 -4.20
N GLU A 23 -8.33 2.36 -4.00
CA GLU A 23 -7.92 1.85 -2.69
C GLU A 23 -6.68 2.65 -2.27
N ARG A 24 -6.87 3.53 -1.28
CA ARG A 24 -5.80 4.38 -0.76
C ARG A 24 -5.09 3.63 0.35
N PHE A 25 -4.18 2.75 -0.03
CA PHE A 25 -3.22 2.20 0.91
C PHE A 25 -2.36 3.35 1.46
N GLN A 26 -2.26 3.42 2.79
CA GLN A 26 -1.41 4.42 3.44
C GLN A 26 0.04 3.89 3.39
N PRO A 27 1.02 4.71 2.96
CA PRO A 27 2.42 4.33 3.02
C PRO A 27 2.80 4.01 4.47
N LEU A 28 3.51 2.89 4.66
CA LEU A 28 3.94 2.46 5.98
C LEU A 28 5.43 2.71 6.16
N GLU A 29 5.77 3.59 7.10
CA GLU A 29 7.16 3.89 7.41
C GLU A 29 7.74 2.88 8.40
N ILE A 30 8.87 2.28 8.02
CA ILE A 30 9.54 1.25 8.81
C ILE A 30 11.00 1.63 8.99
N SER A 31 11.54 1.34 10.17
CA SER A 31 12.97 1.50 10.41
C SER A 31 13.76 0.64 9.42
N PHE A 32 14.60 1.28 8.62
CA PHE A 32 15.48 0.60 7.67
C PHE A 32 16.33 -0.51 8.32
N SER A 33 16.63 -0.38 9.61
CA SER A 33 17.49 -1.31 10.36
C SER A 33 16.80 -2.60 10.83
N SER A 34 15.47 -2.64 10.89
CA SER A 34 14.72 -3.81 11.36
C SER A 34 14.47 -4.83 10.25
N LEU A 35 14.13 -4.37 9.04
CA LEU A 35 13.77 -5.24 7.92
C LEU A 35 14.88 -6.25 7.53
N PRO A 36 16.17 -5.86 7.38
CA PRO A 36 17.24 -6.81 7.03
C PRO A 36 17.53 -7.86 8.12
N LYS A 37 17.12 -7.60 9.37
CA LYS A 37 17.30 -8.54 10.48
C LYS A 37 16.16 -9.55 10.53
N ALA A 38 14.97 -9.15 10.09
CA ALA A 38 13.77 -9.97 10.14
C ALA A 38 13.55 -10.79 8.86
N SER A 39 14.06 -10.35 7.71
CA SER A 39 13.82 -11.01 6.42
C SER A 39 15.06 -11.05 5.54
N THR A 40 15.35 -12.22 4.98
CA THR A 40 16.40 -12.44 3.99
C THR A 40 16.12 -11.73 2.67
N VAL A 41 14.85 -11.60 2.27
CA VAL A 41 14.45 -10.84 1.07
C VAL A 41 14.79 -9.37 1.24
N PHE A 42 14.34 -8.75 2.34
CA PHE A 42 14.68 -7.35 2.61
C PHE A 42 16.17 -7.15 2.85
N LYS A 43 16.86 -8.12 3.46
CA LYS A 43 18.32 -8.07 3.56
C LYS A 43 18.98 -8.02 2.19
N THR A 44 18.51 -8.81 1.24
CA THR A 44 19.05 -8.88 -0.11
C THR A 44 18.75 -7.61 -0.90
N MET A 45 17.51 -7.12 -0.84
CA MET A 45 17.12 -5.85 -1.46
C MET A 45 17.92 -4.69 -0.87
N LEU A 46 17.95 -4.56 0.45
CA LEU A 46 18.55 -3.41 1.12
C LEU A 46 20.08 -3.51 1.28
N SER A 47 20.72 -4.50 0.66
CA SER A 47 22.19 -4.62 0.59
C SER A 47 22.75 -4.08 -0.72
N PRO A 48 24.03 -3.67 -0.75
CA PRO A 48 24.73 -3.40 -2.01
C PRO A 48 24.78 -4.66 -2.88
N PRO A 49 24.73 -4.52 -4.23
CA PRO A 49 24.72 -3.26 -4.98
C PRO A 49 23.33 -2.64 -5.18
N TRP A 50 22.25 -3.37 -4.90
CA TRP A 50 20.88 -2.94 -5.21
C TRP A 50 20.54 -1.62 -4.54
N ILE A 51 20.78 -1.50 -3.23
CA ILE A 51 20.42 -0.27 -2.51
C ILE A 51 21.17 0.98 -3.02
N LYS A 52 22.43 0.81 -3.44
CA LYS A 52 23.22 1.90 -4.01
C LYS A 52 22.65 2.37 -5.35
N SER A 53 22.17 1.43 -6.16
CA SER A 53 21.52 1.75 -7.45
C SER A 53 20.19 2.49 -7.27
N GLN A 54 19.52 2.32 -6.12
CA GLN A 54 18.23 2.93 -5.84
C GLN A 54 18.33 4.34 -5.22
N GLY A 55 19.51 4.72 -4.73
CA GLY A 55 19.75 6.02 -4.07
C GLY A 55 19.04 6.15 -2.71
N ILE A 56 18.78 5.02 -2.04
CA ILE A 56 18.08 4.99 -0.75
C ILE A 56 19.08 5.31 0.35
N SER A 57 18.77 6.30 1.18
CA SER A 57 19.51 6.61 2.41
C SER A 57 18.55 7.01 3.53
N ALA A 58 19.06 7.14 4.75
CA ALA A 58 18.27 7.66 5.87
C ALA A 58 17.82 9.13 5.63
N GLU A 59 18.58 9.89 4.84
CA GLU A 59 18.31 11.29 4.50
C GLU A 59 17.39 11.42 3.27
N ASN A 60 17.26 10.35 2.49
CA ASN A 60 16.41 10.26 1.30
C ASN A 60 15.66 8.90 1.32
N PRO A 61 14.67 8.76 2.21
CA PRO A 61 13.83 7.56 2.24
C PRO A 61 13.08 7.45 0.92
N LYS A 62 13.01 6.23 0.38
CA LYS A 62 12.34 5.96 -0.88
C LYS A 62 11.21 4.98 -0.65
N GLU A 63 10.08 5.26 -1.28
CA GLU A 63 8.97 4.33 -1.33
C GLU A 63 9.38 3.08 -2.14
N ILE A 64 9.16 1.91 -1.56
CA ILE A 64 9.37 0.61 -2.22
C ILE A 64 8.00 0.04 -2.51
N ASN A 65 7.65 -0.05 -3.79
CA ASN A 65 6.41 -0.67 -4.22
C ASN A 65 6.55 -2.20 -4.15
N LEU A 66 5.63 -2.84 -3.45
CA LEU A 66 5.53 -4.29 -3.28
C LEU A 66 4.18 -4.80 -3.81
N PRO A 67 3.96 -4.78 -5.14
CA PRO A 67 2.64 -5.02 -5.74
C PRO A 67 2.14 -6.47 -5.58
N GLU A 68 3.04 -7.40 -5.25
CA GLU A 68 2.71 -8.83 -5.05
C GLU A 68 2.39 -9.17 -3.60
N ASP A 69 2.55 -8.22 -2.68
CA ASP A 69 2.31 -8.42 -1.26
C ASP A 69 0.92 -7.92 -0.87
N ASN A 70 0.22 -8.69 -0.05
CA ASN A 70 -1.08 -8.29 0.49
C ASN A 70 -0.87 -7.06 1.42
N PRO A 71 -1.59 -5.95 1.21
CA PRO A 71 -1.41 -4.72 1.99
C PRO A 71 -1.81 -4.87 3.47
N GLU A 72 -2.86 -5.63 3.77
CA GLU A 72 -3.29 -5.91 5.16
C GLU A 72 -2.29 -6.83 5.88
N GLY A 73 -1.77 -7.83 5.15
CA GLY A 73 -0.70 -8.71 5.66
C GLY A 73 0.59 -7.92 5.95
N MET A 74 0.95 -6.99 5.07
CA MET A 74 2.07 -6.08 5.28
C MET A 74 1.85 -5.17 6.49
N GLU A 75 0.64 -4.63 6.68
CA GLU A 75 0.32 -3.82 7.85
C GLU A 75 0.54 -4.61 9.15
N ILE A 76 0.03 -5.84 9.23
CA ILE A 76 0.23 -6.72 10.40
C ILE A 76 1.71 -6.99 10.64
N LEU A 77 2.45 -7.37 9.60
CA LEU A 77 3.89 -7.65 9.73
C LEU A 77 4.62 -6.42 10.30
N CYS A 78 4.32 -5.24 9.78
CA CYS A 78 4.99 -4.01 10.18
C CYS A 78 4.61 -3.57 11.58
N LEU A 79 3.33 -3.70 11.98
CA LEU A 79 2.91 -3.48 13.36
C LEU A 79 3.64 -4.43 14.31
N ALA A 80 3.79 -5.70 13.94
CA ALA A 80 4.53 -6.70 14.71
C ALA A 80 6.03 -6.34 14.82
N LEU A 81 6.67 -5.92 13.73
CA LEU A 81 8.06 -5.47 13.72
C LEU A 81 8.30 -4.21 14.57
N HIS A 82 7.29 -3.35 14.70
CA HIS A 82 7.30 -2.16 15.56
C HIS A 82 6.81 -2.43 16.99
N PHE A 83 6.58 -3.70 17.37
CA PHE A 83 6.03 -4.10 18.67
C PHE A 83 4.68 -3.43 19.02
N SER A 84 3.95 -2.94 18.02
CA SER A 84 2.64 -2.29 18.15
C SER A 84 1.50 -3.31 18.12
N ASN A 85 1.66 -4.41 18.87
CA ASN A 85 0.74 -5.55 18.86
C ASN A 85 -0.66 -5.19 19.37
N ASP A 86 -0.78 -4.13 20.17
CA ASP A 86 -2.04 -3.55 20.63
C ASP A 86 -2.92 -3.03 19.49
N ARG A 87 -2.31 -2.73 18.34
CA ARG A 87 -3.00 -2.29 17.12
C ARG A 87 -3.37 -3.44 16.19
N ILE A 88 -2.89 -4.65 16.45
CA ILE A 88 -3.26 -5.85 15.71
C ILE A 88 -4.58 -6.35 16.28
N ASN A 89 -5.58 -6.56 15.42
CA ASN A 89 -6.85 -7.15 15.85
C ASN A 89 -6.58 -8.50 16.55
N THR A 90 -7.04 -8.66 17.78
CA THR A 90 -6.76 -9.84 18.61
C THR A 90 -7.38 -11.13 18.05
N CYS A 91 -8.34 -11.02 17.13
CA CYS A 91 -8.88 -12.14 16.38
C CYS A 91 -9.04 -11.74 14.90
N PRO A 92 -7.95 -11.74 14.12
CA PRO A 92 -8.02 -11.44 12.71
C PRO A 92 -8.72 -12.60 11.95
N PRO A 93 -9.38 -12.33 10.82
CA PRO A 93 -9.95 -13.38 9.98
C PRO A 93 -8.88 -14.41 9.57
N GLY A 94 -9.27 -15.68 9.45
CA GLY A 94 -8.33 -16.76 9.10
C GLY A 94 -7.63 -16.53 7.76
N SER A 95 -8.29 -15.89 6.78
CA SER A 95 -7.68 -15.50 5.50
C SER A 95 -6.53 -14.53 5.68
N LEU A 96 -6.65 -13.57 6.59
CA LEU A 96 -5.61 -12.58 6.86
C LEU A 96 -4.41 -13.21 7.58
N ILE A 97 -4.66 -14.18 8.48
CA ILE A 97 -3.60 -14.97 9.11
C ILE A 97 -2.84 -15.79 8.04
N PHE A 98 -3.56 -16.39 7.10
CA PHE A 98 -2.97 -17.16 6.01
C PHE A 98 -2.11 -16.28 5.08
N ASP A 99 -2.61 -15.11 4.69
CA ASP A 99 -1.86 -14.16 3.86
C ASP A 99 -0.61 -13.63 4.57
N ALA A 100 -0.72 -13.32 5.87
CA ALA A 100 0.43 -12.94 6.68
C ALA A 100 1.45 -14.09 6.79
N ALA A 101 1.00 -15.34 6.93
CA ALA A 101 1.89 -16.50 6.99
C ALA A 101 2.64 -16.71 5.66
N ILE A 102 1.96 -16.57 4.51
CA ILE A 102 2.62 -16.60 3.19
C ILE A 102 3.67 -15.50 3.10
N LEU A 103 3.34 -14.30 3.56
CA LEU A 103 4.23 -13.15 3.50
C LEU A 103 5.48 -13.33 4.38
N ILE A 104 5.32 -13.94 5.55
CA ILE A 104 6.42 -14.24 6.49
C ILE A 104 7.35 -15.35 5.98
N ASP A 105 6.84 -16.32 5.22
CA ASP A 105 7.63 -17.44 4.70
C ASP A 105 8.62 -17.03 3.59
N LYS A 106 8.43 -15.86 2.97
CA LYS A 106 9.30 -15.33 1.91
C LYS A 106 10.72 -14.96 2.39
#